data_AF-A0A073CCQ0-F1
#
_entry.id   AF-A0A073CCQ0-F1
#
_cell.length_a   1.000
_cell.length_b   1.000
_cell.length_c   1.000
_cell.angle_alpha   90.00
_cell.angle_beta   90.00
_cell.angle_gamma   90.00
#
_symmetry.space_group_name_H-M   'P 1'
#
loop_
_entity.id
_entity.type
_entity.pdbx_description
1 polymer ?
#
loop_
_entity_poly.entity_id
_entity_poly.type
_entity_poly.pdbx_seq_one_letter_code
_entity_poly.pdbx_strand_id
1 'polypeptide(L)' 'MRIRVSDVLDLFAAGLTAEDILEEMPDLEADDLKASLLYASRKLTTQANTSWQQKL' A
#
# COMPACT_ATOMS: atom_id res chain seq x y z
N MET A 1 -13.96 11.29 -4.23
CA MET A 1 -12.77 10.95 -5.05
C MET A 1 -12.34 9.53 -4.66
N ARG A 2 -11.98 8.64 -5.60
CA ARG A 2 -11.63 7.22 -5.31
C ARG A 2 -10.21 6.92 -5.78
N ILE A 3 -9.24 6.94 -4.86
CA ILE A 3 -7.87 6.49 -5.10
C ILE A 3 -7.75 5.05 -4.61
N ARG A 4 -7.13 4.17 -5.42
CA ARG A 4 -6.90 2.77 -5.02
C ARG A 4 -5.55 2.68 -4.32
N VAL A 5 -5.48 1.81 -3.31
CA VAL A 5 -4.21 1.49 -2.65
C VAL A 5 -3.16 0.97 -3.64
N SER A 6 -3.57 0.25 -4.69
CA SER A 6 -2.65 -0.21 -5.74
C SER A 6 -1.96 0.95 -6.46
N ASP A 7 -2.69 2.02 -6.77
CA ASP A 7 -2.14 3.15 -7.54
C ASP A 7 -1.04 3.85 -6.71
N VAL A 8 -1.27 4.03 -5.40
CA VAL A 8 -0.28 4.57 -4.47
C VAL A 8 0.97 3.67 -4.40
N LEU A 9 0.80 2.36 -4.34
CA LEU A 9 1.92 1.41 -4.29
C LEU A 9 2.71 1.38 -5.60
N ASP A 10 2.05 1.51 -6.74
CA ASP A 10 2.69 1.54 -8.05
C ASP A 10 3.59 2.79 -8.19
N LEU A 11 3.17 3.94 -7.66
CA LEU A 11 3.98 5.16 -7.63
C LEU A 11 5.22 4.99 -6.73
N PHE A 12 5.07 4.41 -5.54
CA PHE A 12 6.22 4.07 -4.70
C PHE A 12 7.16 3.08 -5.40
N ALA A 13 6.62 2.09 -6.13
CA ALA A 13 7.41 1.12 -6.88
C ALA A 13 8.17 1.76 -8.06
N ALA A 14 7.61 2.82 -8.65
CA ALA A 14 8.27 3.65 -9.67
C ALA A 14 9.38 4.55 -9.09
N GLY A 15 9.57 4.58 -7.76
CA GLY A 15 10.63 5.31 -7.08
C GLY A 15 10.27 6.73 -6.65
N LEU A 16 8.99 7.11 -6.72
CA LEU A 16 8.55 8.41 -6.23
C LEU A 16 8.62 8.49 -4.70
N THR A 17 8.93 9.69 -4.20
CA THR A 17 8.87 10.00 -2.77
C THR A 17 7.43 10.26 -2.33
N ALA A 18 7.19 10.31 -1.01
CA ALA A 18 5.87 10.62 -0.49
C ALA A 18 5.42 12.03 -0.89
N GLU A 19 6.36 12.97 -0.92
CA GLU A 19 6.13 14.34 -1.37
C GLU A 19 5.72 14.39 -2.84
N ASP A 20 6.45 13.70 -3.74
CA ASP A 20 6.12 13.64 -5.17
C ASP A 20 4.70 13.06 -5.40
N ILE A 21 4.33 12.03 -4.64
CA ILE A 21 3.01 11.40 -4.76
C ILE A 21 1.89 12.36 -4.35
N LEU A 22 2.10 13.17 -3.30
CA LEU A 22 1.12 14.17 -2.86
C LEU A 22 1.01 15.34 -3.84
N GLU A 23 2.09 15.67 -4.54
CA GLU A 23 2.06 16.67 -5.63
C GLU A 23 1.28 16.15 -6.85
N GLU A 24 1.49 14.89 -7.24
CA GLU A 24 0.77 14.25 -8.35
C GLU A 24 -0.71 13.95 -8.02
N MET A 25 -1.01 13.74 -6.74
CA MET A 25 -2.35 13.40 -6.24
C MET A 25 -2.80 14.40 -5.16
N PRO A 26 -3.21 15.62 -5.54
CA PRO A 26 -3.50 16.70 -4.59
C PRO A 26 -4.71 16.43 -3.68
N ASP A 27 -5.54 15.45 -4.03
CA ASP A 27 -6.67 15.00 -3.22
C ASP A 27 -6.27 13.90 -2.19
N LEU A 28 -5.00 13.49 -2.15
CA LEU A 28 -4.45 12.49 -1.24
C LEU A 28 -3.78 13.19 -0.04
N GLU A 29 -3.99 12.67 1.17
CA GLU A 29 -3.30 13.16 2.36
C GLU A 29 -2.14 12.25 2.77
N ALA A 30 -1.18 12.80 3.52
CA ALA A 30 -0.04 12.03 4.02
C ALA A 30 -0.46 10.82 4.88
N ASP A 31 -1.61 10.91 5.56
CA ASP A 31 -2.15 9.81 6.35
C ASP A 31 -2.76 8.69 5.49
N ASP A 32 -3.24 9.01 4.27
CA ASP A 32 -3.70 8.00 3.31
C ASP A 32 -2.55 7.15 2.77
N LEU A 33 -1.36 7.74 2.59
CA LEU A 33 -0.14 7.01 2.23
C LEU A 33 0.21 5.98 3.30
N LYS A 34 0.19 6.39 4.58
CA LYS A 34 0.45 5.50 5.72
C LYS A 34 -0.60 4.40 5.80
N ALA A 35 -1.88 4.74 5.64
CA ALA A 35 -2.98 3.78 5.64
C ALA A 35 -2.85 2.75 4.50
N SER A 36 -2.45 3.20 3.31
CA SER A 36 -2.23 2.36 2.13
C SER A 36 -1.10 1.34 2.35
N LEU A 37 0.04 1.80 2.87
CA LEU A 37 1.18 0.93 3.20
C LEU A 37 0.82 -0.08 4.31
N LEU A 38 0.11 0.37 5.35
CA LEU A 38 -0.35 -0.49 6.44
C LEU A 38 -1.34 -1.56 5.95
N TYR A 39 -2.28 -1.18 5.08
CA TYR A 39 -3.21 -2.10 4.45
C TYR A 39 -2.47 -3.17 3.63
N ALA A 40 -1.49 -2.75 2.82
CA ALA A 40 -0.66 -3.65 2.02
C ALA A 40 0.11 -4.66 2.89
N SER A 41 0.77 -4.17 3.94
CA SER A 41 1.53 -5.00 4.90
C SER A 41 0.64 -6.04 5.58
N ARG A 42 -0.54 -5.64 6.04
CA ARG A 42 -1.52 -6.55 6.66
C ARG A 42 -1.99 -7.63 5.68
N LYS A 43 -2.29 -7.25 4.43
CA LYS A 43 -2.73 -8.18 3.40
C LYS A 43 -1.69 -9.26 3.09
N LEU A 44 -0.41 -8.88 2.99
CA LEU A 44 0.71 -9.81 2.80
C LEU A 44 0.88 -10.74 4.02
N THR A 45 0.76 -10.20 5.23
CA THR A 45 0.92 -10.97 6.48
C THR A 45 -0.19 -12.01 6.67
N THR A 46 -1.45 -11.66 6.37
CA THR A 46 -2.58 -12.60 6.43
C THR A 46 -2.42 -13.73 5.41
N GLN A 47 -1.80 -13.48 4.25
CA GLN A 47 -1.61 -14.49 3.22
C GLN A 47 -0.47 -15.48 3.53
N ALA A 48 0.46 -15.11 4.40
CA ALA A 48 1.63 -15.92 4.75
C ALA A 48 1.36 -17.06 5.76
N ASN A 49 0.16 -17.15 6.36
CA ASN A 49 -0.11 -18.09 7.46
C ASN A 49 -1.03 -19.29 7.12
N THR A 50 -1.26 -19.60 5.85
CA THR A 50 -2.21 -20.67 5.46
C THR A 50 -1.59 -21.91 4.80
N SER A 51 -0.27 -21.96 4.58
CA SER A 51 0.36 -23.10 3.90
C SER A 51 1.30 -23.97 4.75
N TRP A 52 1.72 -23.52 5.93
CA TRP A 52 2.67 -24.30 6.76
C TRP A 52 2.00 -25.16 7.85
N GLN A 53 0.69 -25.06 8.04
CA GLN A 53 -0.06 -25.82 9.07
C GLN A 53 -0.85 -27.03 8.54
N GLN A 54 -0.91 -27.26 7.22
CA GLN A 54 -1.62 -28.40 6.62
C GLN A 54 -0.71 -29.58 6.26
N LYS A 55 0.59 -29.49 6.57
CA LYS A 55 1.59 -30.54 6.31
C LYS A 55 2.23 -31.12 7.58
N LEU A 56 1.59 -30.98 8.74
CA LEU A 56 1.95 -31.69 9.97
C LEU A 56 0.81 -32.60 10.40
#